data_AF-A0A3B8Y6X4-F1
#
_entry.id   AF-A0A3B8Y6X4-F1
#
_cell.length_a   1.000
_cell.length_b   1.000
_cell.length_c   1.000
_cell.angle_alpha   90.00
_cell.angle_beta   90.00
_cell.angle_gamma   90.00
#
_symmetry.space_group_name_H-M   'P 1'
#
loop_
_entity.id
_entity.type
_entity.pdbx_description
1 polymer ?
#
loop_
_entity_poly.entity_id
_entity_poly.type
_entity_poly.pdbx_seq_one_letter_code
_entity_poly.pdbx_strand_id
1 'polypeptide(L)'
;MDSVHYQALSFQLEGQFLGFISKPNGQLKSLRLSIDQRELRIKLDKGLRGSLGTGLAAGDWIQVSGEQKFKGSFSQFKLKAFQVNRLSCSLECKDNQNTQSVATAPSNCQKKGKILLCNKSDCAKNGGKKLYQELEKTLTRLGLQDSVKIEKTSCQKRCSKAPNMILMPGKAKCSKPNPKTIDNLLRDHYLQSVNNNG
;
A
#
# COMPACT_ATOMS: atom_id res chain seq x y z
N MET A 1 -26.57 31.35 14.40
CA MET A 1 -26.46 29.88 14.28
C MET A 1 -25.30 29.59 13.35
N ASP A 2 -24.11 29.37 13.90
CA ASP A 2 -22.92 29.13 13.10
C ASP A 2 -23.00 27.76 12.42
N SER A 3 -23.16 27.79 11.09
CA SER A 3 -23.05 26.62 10.24
C SER A 3 -21.64 26.05 10.37
N VAL A 4 -21.49 25.01 11.19
CA VAL A 4 -20.22 24.28 11.32
C VAL A 4 -19.90 23.61 9.98
N HIS A 5 -19.09 24.29 9.17
CA HIS A 5 -18.57 23.74 7.92
C HIS A 5 -17.57 22.62 8.23
N TYR A 6 -18.02 21.38 8.12
CA TYR A 6 -17.14 20.21 8.15
C TYR A 6 -16.40 20.12 6.83
N GLN A 7 -15.08 20.37 6.83
CA GLN A 7 -14.23 19.95 5.73
C GLN A 7 -13.99 18.45 5.85
N ALA A 8 -14.53 17.70 4.87
CA ALA A 8 -14.26 16.29 4.69
C ALA A 8 -13.24 16.14 3.56
N LEU A 9 -12.07 15.58 3.87
CA LEU A 9 -11.08 15.21 2.85
C LEU A 9 -11.11 13.70 2.68
N SER A 10 -11.07 13.23 1.43
CA SER A 10 -10.92 11.80 1.18
C SER A 10 -9.50 11.36 1.49
N PHE A 11 -9.35 10.14 1.97
CA PHE A 11 -8.05 9.49 2.16
C PHE A 11 -8.07 8.08 1.59
N GLN A 12 -6.89 7.60 1.26
CA GLN A 12 -6.61 6.22 0.89
C GLN A 12 -5.34 5.81 1.61
N LEU A 13 -5.45 4.83 2.51
CA LEU A 13 -4.38 4.32 3.34
C LEU A 13 -4.18 2.85 3.06
N GLU A 14 -2.94 2.38 3.13
CA GLU A 14 -2.59 0.97 2.94
C GLU A 14 -1.73 0.55 4.12
N GLY A 15 -1.97 -0.64 4.63
CA GLY A 15 -1.27 -1.14 5.79
C GLY A 15 -1.73 -2.53 6.19
N GLN A 16 -1.15 -3.00 7.28
CA GLN A 16 -1.46 -4.33 7.79
C GLN A 16 -2.70 -4.27 8.69
N PHE A 17 -3.69 -5.10 8.42
CA PHE A 17 -4.87 -5.24 9.24
C PHE A 17 -4.50 -5.92 10.56
N LEU A 18 -4.77 -5.28 11.70
CA LEU A 18 -4.50 -5.86 13.03
C LEU A 18 -5.75 -6.44 13.70
N GLY A 19 -6.89 -6.42 13.01
CA GLY A 19 -8.17 -6.88 13.54
C GLY A 19 -9.19 -5.77 13.77
N PHE A 20 -10.41 -6.19 14.10
CA PHE A 20 -11.51 -5.29 14.41
C PHE A 20 -11.61 -4.99 15.90
N ILE A 21 -12.25 -3.86 16.20
CA ILE A 21 -12.73 -3.53 17.54
C ILE A 21 -14.26 -3.51 17.46
N SER A 22 -14.88 -4.40 18.23
CA SER A 22 -16.32 -4.49 18.39
C SER A 22 -16.80 -3.67 19.58
N LYS A 23 -18.09 -3.35 19.58
CA LYS A 23 -18.82 -2.90 20.77
C LYS A 23 -19.12 -4.10 21.69
N PRO A 24 -19.53 -3.84 22.94
CA PRO A 24 -19.99 -4.89 23.85
C PRO A 24 -21.13 -5.76 23.28
N ASN A 25 -21.95 -5.20 22.40
CA ASN A 25 -23.04 -5.91 21.71
C ASN A 25 -22.59 -6.71 20.47
N GLY A 26 -21.29 -6.98 20.30
CA GLY A 26 -20.72 -7.72 19.17
C GLY A 26 -20.60 -6.95 17.85
N GLN A 27 -21.23 -5.77 17.72
CA GLN A 27 -21.19 -5.00 16.47
C GLN A 27 -19.80 -4.41 16.20
N LEU A 28 -19.25 -4.64 15.01
CA LEU A 28 -18.00 -4.03 14.54
C LEU A 28 -18.09 -2.49 14.60
N LYS A 29 -17.06 -1.82 15.15
CA LYS A 29 -17.04 -0.37 15.34
C LYS A 29 -15.89 0.30 14.59
N SER A 30 -14.71 -0.27 14.65
CA SER A 30 -13.49 0.26 14.03
C SER A 30 -12.56 -0.88 13.61
N LEU A 31 -11.70 -0.62 12.64
CA LEU A 31 -10.57 -1.48 12.29
C LEU A 31 -9.28 -0.89 12.86
N ARG A 32 -8.29 -1.75 13.10
CA ARG A 32 -6.91 -1.38 13.42
C ARG A 32 -6.03 -1.63 12.21
N LEU A 33 -5.22 -0.64 11.85
CA LEU A 33 -4.32 -0.66 10.69
C LEU A 33 -2.92 -0.26 11.12
N SER A 34 -1.91 -1.05 10.77
CA SER A 34 -0.50 -0.71 10.99
C SER A 34 0.10 -0.04 9.76
N ILE A 35 0.68 1.15 9.92
CA ILE A 35 1.41 1.90 8.89
C ILE A 35 2.69 2.43 9.53
N ASP A 36 3.87 2.15 8.95
CA ASP A 36 5.17 2.68 9.42
C ASP A 36 5.36 2.55 10.95
N GLN A 37 5.04 1.37 11.51
CA GLN A 37 5.09 1.06 12.95
C GLN A 37 4.11 1.84 13.84
N ARG A 38 3.15 2.57 13.25
CA ARG A 38 2.07 3.25 13.97
C ARG A 38 0.77 2.49 13.79
N GLU A 39 0.09 2.24 14.91
CA GLU A 39 -1.27 1.72 14.89
C GLU A 39 -2.27 2.86 14.69
N LEU A 40 -3.07 2.77 13.64
CA LEU A 40 -4.19 3.66 13.36
C LEU A 40 -5.51 2.96 13.64
N ARG A 41 -6.36 3.63 14.42
CA ARG A 41 -7.75 3.22 14.63
C ARG A 41 -8.66 3.96 13.65
N ILE A 42 -9.27 3.23 12.73
CA ILE A 42 -10.15 3.81 11.70
C ILE A 42 -11.60 3.39 11.97
N LYS A 43 -12.51 4.36 12.09
CA LYS A 43 -13.93 4.07 12.34
C LYS A 43 -14.57 3.47 11.10
N LEU A 44 -15.34 2.40 11.26
CA LEU A 44 -16.13 1.82 10.18
C LEU A 44 -17.43 2.61 9.99
N ASP A 45 -17.75 2.92 8.73
CA ASP A 45 -19.10 3.34 8.35
C ASP A 45 -20.15 2.31 8.75
N LYS A 46 -21.40 2.73 8.97
CA LYS A 46 -22.49 1.84 9.40
C LYS A 46 -22.74 0.72 8.38
N GLY A 47 -22.67 1.01 7.08
CA GLY A 47 -22.88 0.01 6.03
C GLY A 47 -21.77 -1.04 5.95
N LEU A 48 -20.55 -0.66 6.32
CA LEU A 48 -19.37 -1.54 6.24
C LEU A 48 -19.26 -2.54 7.41
N ARG A 49 -20.12 -2.43 8.43
CA ARG A 49 -20.07 -3.27 9.63
C ARG A 49 -20.69 -4.65 9.42
N GLY A 50 -21.56 -4.81 8.43
CA GLY A 50 -22.24 -6.07 8.13
C GLY A 50 -21.46 -6.96 7.15
N SER A 51 -20.65 -6.37 6.27
CA SER A 51 -20.04 -7.08 5.14
C SER A 51 -18.58 -7.48 5.33
N LEU A 52 -17.88 -6.90 6.31
CA LEU A 52 -16.41 -7.00 6.39
C LEU A 52 -15.89 -8.12 7.31
N GLY A 53 -16.77 -8.76 8.08
CA GLY A 53 -16.39 -9.69 9.15
C GLY A 53 -15.84 -11.04 8.70
N THR A 54 -16.12 -11.47 7.46
CA THR A 54 -15.81 -12.84 6.99
C THR A 54 -14.58 -12.94 6.08
N GLY A 55 -14.03 -11.82 5.60
CA GLY A 55 -13.01 -11.83 4.54
C GLY A 55 -11.62 -11.31 4.92
N LEU A 56 -11.41 -10.86 6.16
CA LEU A 56 -10.14 -10.24 6.60
C LEU A 56 -9.57 -10.92 7.83
N ALA A 57 -8.34 -11.41 7.71
CA ALA A 57 -7.54 -11.98 8.78
C ALA A 57 -6.49 -10.98 9.27
N ALA A 58 -6.21 -10.95 10.58
CA ALA A 58 -5.11 -10.15 11.10
C ALA A 58 -3.81 -10.55 10.40
N GLY A 59 -3.04 -9.56 9.95
CA GLY A 59 -1.89 -9.73 9.09
C GLY A 59 -2.17 -9.41 7.61
N ASP A 60 -3.43 -9.38 7.17
CA ASP A 60 -3.79 -9.06 5.80
C ASP A 60 -3.34 -7.64 5.42
N TRP A 61 -2.73 -7.51 4.25
CA TRP A 61 -2.51 -6.20 3.67
C TRP A 61 -3.83 -5.68 3.10
N ILE A 62 -4.30 -4.55 3.61
CA ILE A 62 -5.58 -3.96 3.21
C ILE A 62 -5.40 -2.51 2.78
N GLN A 63 -6.21 -2.10 1.81
CA GLN A 63 -6.41 -0.70 1.46
C GLN A 63 -7.69 -0.22 2.12
N VAL A 64 -7.62 0.92 2.80
CA VAL A 64 -8.73 1.57 3.48
C VAL A 64 -8.97 2.92 2.83
N SER A 65 -10.15 3.08 2.23
CA SER A 65 -10.61 4.34 1.66
C SER A 65 -11.70 4.95 2.53
N GLY A 66 -11.60 6.26 2.76
CA GLY A 66 -12.44 6.92 3.75
C GLY A 66 -12.45 8.44 3.65
N GLU A 67 -13.11 9.04 4.62
CA GLU A 67 -13.15 10.49 4.83
C GLU A 67 -12.50 10.82 6.18
N GLN A 68 -11.64 11.83 6.19
CA GLN A 68 -11.21 12.51 7.42
C GLN A 68 -12.12 13.72 7.63
N LYS A 69 -12.68 13.87 8.84
CA LYS A 69 -13.49 15.03 9.23
C LYS A 69 -12.73 15.86 10.25
N PHE A 70 -12.62 17.16 10.00
CA PHE A 70 -12.10 18.15 10.94
C PHE A 70 -13.24 18.93 11.57
N LYS A 71 -13.11 19.25 12.86
CA LYS A 71 -14.10 20.05 13.58
C LYS A 71 -13.39 21.10 14.42
N GLY A 72 -13.12 22.27 13.83
CA GLY A 72 -12.66 23.49 14.49
C GLY A 72 -11.26 23.46 15.12
N SER A 73 -10.95 22.46 15.95
CA SER A 73 -9.67 22.27 16.63
C SER A 73 -9.01 20.95 16.24
N PHE A 74 -7.68 20.91 16.25
CA PHE A 74 -6.82 19.76 15.91
C PHE A 74 -7.09 18.52 16.80
N SER A 75 -7.86 18.69 17.88
CA SER A 75 -8.23 17.70 18.90
C SER A 75 -9.28 16.67 18.43
N GLN A 76 -10.07 16.96 17.38
CA GLN A 76 -11.16 16.07 16.93
C GLN A 76 -10.95 15.50 15.53
N PHE A 77 -9.72 15.11 15.20
CA PHE A 77 -9.39 14.37 13.98
C PHE A 77 -10.08 13.01 13.96
N LYS A 78 -10.89 12.73 12.93
CA LYS A 78 -11.61 11.45 12.82
C LYS A 78 -11.53 10.84 11.44
N LEU A 79 -10.92 9.66 11.37
CA LEU A 79 -10.91 8.80 10.19
C LEU A 79 -12.15 7.91 10.15
N LYS A 80 -12.88 7.93 9.03
CA LYS A 80 -14.04 7.07 8.78
C LYS A 80 -13.86 6.34 7.46
N ALA A 81 -13.71 5.02 7.49
CA ALA A 81 -13.64 4.17 6.30
C ALA A 81 -15.04 3.90 5.75
N PHE A 82 -15.21 4.05 4.44
CA PHE A 82 -16.40 3.60 3.70
C PHE A 82 -16.11 2.39 2.81
N GLN A 83 -14.83 2.11 2.51
CA GLN A 83 -14.42 0.96 1.72
C GLN A 83 -13.11 0.37 2.26
N VAL A 84 -13.05 -0.96 2.31
CA VAL A 84 -11.85 -1.71 2.66
C VAL A 84 -11.67 -2.81 1.62
N ASN A 85 -10.53 -2.81 0.96
CA ASN A 85 -10.17 -3.80 -0.05
C ASN A 85 -8.99 -4.63 0.47
N ARG A 86 -9.09 -5.96 0.46
CA ARG A 86 -7.94 -6.83 0.70
C ARG A 86 -7.00 -6.73 -0.51
N LEU A 87 -5.74 -6.38 -0.27
CA LEU A 87 -4.71 -6.28 -1.31
C LEU A 87 -3.87 -7.56 -1.43
N SER A 88 -4.02 -8.50 -0.48
CA SER A 88 -3.32 -9.79 -0.46
C SER A 88 -4.29 -10.94 -0.65
N CYS A 89 -4.02 -11.77 -1.67
CA CYS A 89 -4.61 -13.09 -1.81
C CYS A 89 -3.78 -14.05 -0.97
N SER A 90 -4.36 -14.53 0.13
CA SER A 90 -4.16 -15.91 0.54
C SER A 90 -5.55 -16.44 0.84
N LEU A 91 -6.20 -16.94 -0.21
CA LEU A 91 -7.28 -17.90 -0.05
C LEU A 91 -6.61 -19.27 -0.04
N GLU A 92 -6.16 -19.71 1.12
CA GLU A 92 -6.30 -21.13 1.41
C GLU A 92 -7.76 -21.31 1.83
N CYS A 93 -8.62 -21.49 0.83
CA CYS A 93 -9.87 -22.19 1.05
C CYS A 93 -9.45 -23.58 1.55
N LYS A 94 -9.75 -23.88 2.82
CA LYS A 94 -9.69 -25.26 3.31
C LYS A 94 -10.76 -26.05 2.59
N ASP A 95 -10.45 -26.54 1.39
CA ASP A 95 -11.14 -27.69 0.84
C ASP A 95 -10.24 -28.91 1.04
N ASN A 96 -10.72 -29.79 1.91
CA ASN A 96 -10.14 -31.10 2.14
C ASN A 96 -10.18 -31.88 0.82
N GLN A 97 -9.01 -32.25 0.30
CA GLN A 97 -8.62 -33.63 -0.04
C GLN A 97 -7.42 -33.59 -1.01
N ASN A 98 -6.26 -33.94 -0.44
CA ASN A 98 -5.37 -34.96 -0.99
C ASN A 98 -4.89 -34.81 -2.45
N THR A 99 -3.68 -34.30 -2.68
CA THR A 99 -2.53 -35.10 -3.17
C THR A 99 -1.24 -34.29 -3.22
N GLN A 100 -0.16 -34.95 -2.82
CA GLN A 100 1.20 -34.45 -2.69
C GLN A 100 1.80 -33.97 -4.01
N SER A 101 2.52 -32.85 -3.96
CA SER A 101 3.69 -32.62 -4.82
C SER A 101 4.67 -31.64 -4.16
N VAL A 102 5.64 -32.26 -3.48
CA VAL A 102 7.05 -31.86 -3.31
C VAL A 102 7.33 -30.39 -3.03
N ALA A 103 7.46 -30.06 -1.74
CA ALA A 103 7.98 -28.80 -1.26
C ALA A 103 9.49 -28.71 -1.48
N THR A 104 9.91 -27.68 -2.23
CA THR A 104 11.24 -27.08 -2.09
C THR A 104 11.02 -25.64 -1.58
N ALA A 105 11.77 -25.26 -0.55
CA ALA A 105 11.55 -24.12 0.35
C ALA A 105 11.70 -22.71 -0.28
N PRO A 106 11.64 -21.64 0.55
CA PRO A 106 10.48 -20.88 0.98
C PRO A 106 10.09 -19.81 -0.06
N SER A 107 8.81 -19.73 -0.43
CA SER A 107 8.33 -18.73 -1.39
C SER A 107 8.36 -17.32 -0.78
N ASN A 108 9.42 -16.57 -1.09
CA ASN A 108 9.52 -15.15 -0.81
C ASN A 108 8.28 -14.42 -1.35
N CYS A 109 7.50 -13.80 -0.48
CA CYS A 109 6.19 -13.24 -0.81
C CYS A 109 6.36 -11.89 -1.55
N GLN A 110 6.63 -11.96 -2.85
CA GLN A 110 6.82 -10.79 -3.71
C GLN A 110 5.53 -9.96 -3.80
N LYS A 111 5.60 -8.66 -3.47
CA LYS A 111 4.45 -7.74 -3.60
C LYS A 111 4.26 -7.37 -5.08
N LYS A 112 3.05 -7.58 -5.62
CA LYS A 112 2.68 -7.09 -6.95
C LYS A 112 2.58 -5.56 -6.95
N GLY A 113 3.02 -4.90 -8.02
CA GLY A 113 3.04 -3.45 -8.06
C GLY A 113 3.35 -2.83 -9.40
N LYS A 114 3.52 -1.50 -9.38
CA LYS A 114 3.87 -0.70 -10.56
C LYS A 114 4.86 0.39 -10.21
N ILE A 115 5.73 0.72 -11.15
CA ILE A 115 6.64 1.86 -11.05
C ILE A 115 6.20 2.89 -12.09
N LEU A 116 5.67 4.02 -11.63
CA LEU A 116 5.23 5.12 -12.47
C LEU A 116 6.44 6.03 -12.78
N LEU A 117 7.02 5.86 -13.95
CA LEU A 117 8.21 6.61 -14.38
C LEU A 117 7.83 7.86 -15.18
N CYS A 118 8.28 9.03 -14.75
CA CYS A 118 8.02 10.26 -15.49
C CYS A 118 8.77 10.26 -16.84
N ASN A 119 8.03 10.40 -17.95
CA ASN A 119 8.58 10.38 -19.31
C ASN A 119 8.56 11.77 -20.00
N LYS A 120 8.38 12.86 -19.26
CA LYS A 120 8.42 14.22 -19.84
C LYS A 120 9.87 14.69 -20.04
N SER A 121 10.04 15.68 -20.92
CA SER A 121 11.30 16.22 -21.43
C SER A 121 12.38 16.41 -20.36
N ASP A 122 12.08 17.03 -19.22
CA ASP A 122 13.07 17.24 -18.16
C ASP A 122 13.57 15.93 -17.55
N CYS A 123 12.67 14.98 -17.30
CA CYS A 123 13.07 13.67 -16.77
C CYS A 123 13.84 12.85 -17.82
N ALA A 124 13.44 12.92 -19.08
CA ALA A 124 14.16 12.25 -20.17
C ALA A 124 15.59 12.79 -20.34
N LYS A 125 15.76 14.13 -20.37
CA LYS A 125 17.05 14.81 -20.50
C LYS A 125 17.97 14.56 -19.29
N ASN A 126 17.40 14.50 -18.09
CA ASN A 126 18.16 14.29 -16.85
C ASN A 126 18.33 12.79 -16.49
N GLY A 127 18.47 11.92 -17.48
CA GLY A 127 18.83 10.50 -17.24
C GLY A 127 17.65 9.53 -17.09
N GLY A 128 16.43 9.91 -17.43
CA GLY A 128 15.24 9.03 -17.36
C GLY A 128 15.38 7.75 -18.18
N LYS A 129 16.06 7.78 -19.33
CA LYS A 129 16.35 6.56 -20.12
C LYS A 129 17.28 5.59 -19.38
N LYS A 130 18.34 6.12 -18.75
CA LYS A 130 19.26 5.32 -17.93
C LYS A 130 18.53 4.70 -16.74
N LEU A 131 17.66 5.48 -16.08
CA LEU A 131 16.83 5.01 -14.97
C LEU A 131 15.90 3.87 -15.41
N TYR A 132 15.22 3.98 -16.56
CA TYR A 132 14.37 2.91 -17.08
C TYR A 132 15.14 1.60 -17.28
N GLN A 133 16.31 1.66 -17.93
CA GLN A 133 17.15 0.48 -18.16
C GLN A 133 17.65 -0.15 -16.86
N GLU A 134 18.02 0.67 -15.87
CA GLU A 134 18.47 0.19 -14.57
C GLU A 134 17.34 -0.49 -13.78
N LEU A 135 16.12 0.04 -13.89
CA LEU A 135 14.93 -0.56 -13.29
C LEU A 135 14.63 -1.93 -13.92
N GLU A 136 14.64 -2.05 -15.24
CA GLU A 136 14.41 -3.35 -15.91
C GLU A 136 15.43 -4.41 -15.49
N LYS A 137 16.72 -4.04 -15.48
CA LYS A 137 17.80 -4.93 -15.02
C LYS A 137 17.61 -5.33 -13.56
N THR A 138 17.28 -4.37 -12.70
CA THR A 138 17.12 -4.63 -11.27
C THR A 138 15.89 -5.48 -10.99
N LEU A 139 14.75 -5.23 -11.64
CA LEU A 139 13.55 -6.06 -11.51
C LEU A 139 13.84 -7.51 -11.91
N THR A 140 14.53 -7.72 -13.04
CA THR A 140 14.93 -9.06 -13.48
C THR A 140 15.86 -9.74 -12.47
N ARG A 141 16.89 -9.02 -11.99
CA ARG A 141 17.84 -9.53 -10.98
C ARG A 141 17.17 -9.88 -9.64
N LEU A 142 16.09 -9.19 -9.29
CA LEU A 142 15.31 -9.42 -8.08
C LEU A 142 14.18 -10.45 -8.28
N GLY A 143 13.99 -10.98 -9.50
CA GLY A 143 12.89 -11.89 -9.83
C GLY A 143 11.51 -11.23 -9.80
N LEU A 144 11.44 -9.90 -9.96
CA LEU A 144 10.22 -9.09 -9.86
C LEU A 144 9.59 -8.75 -11.23
N GLN A 145 10.17 -9.21 -12.34
CA GLN A 145 9.73 -8.84 -13.69
C GLN A 145 8.26 -9.21 -13.99
N ASP A 146 7.75 -10.29 -13.39
CA ASP A 146 6.38 -10.77 -13.60
C ASP A 146 5.37 -10.11 -12.64
N SER A 147 5.86 -9.54 -11.54
CA SER A 147 5.03 -8.99 -10.45
C SER A 147 5.02 -7.46 -10.41
N VAL A 148 6.04 -6.79 -10.94
CA VAL A 148 6.18 -5.33 -10.94
C VAL A 148 6.34 -4.80 -12.35
N LYS A 149 5.41 -3.93 -12.79
CA LYS A 149 5.43 -3.32 -14.13
C LYS A 149 5.94 -1.89 -14.10
N ILE A 150 6.75 -1.49 -15.08
CA ILE A 150 7.15 -0.09 -15.26
C ILE A 150 6.16 0.58 -16.22
N GLU A 151 5.49 1.64 -15.78
CA GLU A 151 4.56 2.43 -16.59
C GLU A 151 5.09 3.85 -16.78
N LYS A 152 5.19 4.30 -18.02
CA LYS A 152 5.59 5.67 -18.35
C LYS A 152 4.40 6.62 -18.14
N THR A 153 4.61 7.71 -17.40
CA THR A 153 3.56 8.68 -17.08
C THR A 153 3.87 10.09 -17.60
N SER A 154 2.85 10.95 -17.53
CA SER A 154 2.97 12.39 -17.70
C SER A 154 3.78 13.04 -16.56
N CYS A 155 3.96 14.37 -16.64
CA CYS A 155 4.77 15.12 -15.69
C CYS A 155 4.26 15.00 -14.25
N GLN A 156 5.15 14.63 -13.33
CA GLN A 156 4.87 14.48 -11.90
C GLN A 156 5.13 15.78 -11.10
N LYS A 157 5.24 16.94 -11.79
CA LYS A 157 5.46 18.28 -11.21
C LYS A 157 6.69 18.40 -10.30
N ARG A 158 7.77 17.69 -10.64
CA ARG A 158 9.04 17.65 -9.88
C ARG A 158 10.27 17.78 -10.78
N CYS A 159 10.16 18.54 -11.87
CA CYS A 159 11.21 18.64 -12.90
C CYS A 159 12.58 19.05 -12.32
N SER A 160 12.63 19.92 -11.30
CA SER A 160 13.88 20.32 -10.63
C SER A 160 14.62 19.18 -9.93
N LYS A 161 13.93 18.08 -9.62
CA LYS A 161 14.47 16.88 -8.99
C LYS A 161 14.48 15.66 -9.93
N ALA A 162 14.43 15.90 -11.24
CA ALA A 162 14.50 14.85 -12.24
C ALA A 162 15.81 14.03 -12.13
N PRO A 163 15.77 12.72 -12.48
CA PRO A 163 14.61 11.96 -12.94
C PRO A 163 13.70 11.51 -11.78
N ASN A 164 12.40 11.36 -12.04
CA ASN A 164 11.39 11.05 -11.03
C ASN A 164 10.60 9.77 -11.34
N MET A 165 10.28 9.02 -10.29
CA MET A 165 9.39 7.88 -10.35
C MET A 165 8.51 7.79 -9.09
N ILE A 166 7.42 7.04 -9.16
CA ILE A 166 6.56 6.73 -8.03
C ILE A 166 6.41 5.22 -7.94
N LEU A 167 6.71 4.66 -6.77
CA LEU A 167 6.45 3.25 -6.51
C LEU A 167 5.00 3.07 -6.05
N MET A 168 4.37 2.05 -6.61
CA MET A 168 3.03 1.58 -6.25
C MET A 168 3.14 0.13 -5.78
N PRO A 169 2.44 -0.29 -4.72
CA PRO A 169 1.44 0.45 -3.90
C PRO A 169 2.02 1.57 -3.00
N GLY A 170 1.21 2.37 -2.31
CA GLY A 170 1.69 3.41 -1.37
C GLY A 170 2.11 4.77 -1.94
N LYS A 171 2.22 4.94 -3.27
CA LYS A 171 2.55 6.23 -3.94
C LYS A 171 3.86 6.87 -3.45
N ALA A 172 4.86 6.05 -3.12
CA ALA A 172 6.16 6.54 -2.65
C ALA A 172 6.90 7.26 -3.78
N LYS A 173 7.19 8.55 -3.60
CA LYS A 173 7.79 9.38 -4.65
C LYS A 173 9.30 9.40 -4.53
N CYS A 174 10.00 9.01 -5.59
CA CYS A 174 11.46 8.93 -5.64
C CYS A 174 12.01 9.93 -6.67
N SER A 175 13.05 10.66 -6.29
CA SER A 175 13.69 11.67 -7.11
C SER A 175 15.20 11.46 -7.11
N LYS A 176 15.84 11.55 -8.29
CA LYS A 176 17.29 11.29 -8.48
C LYS A 176 17.80 9.98 -7.85
N PRO A 177 17.11 8.83 -8.05
CA PRO A 177 17.60 7.56 -7.52
C PRO A 177 18.89 7.17 -8.25
N ASN A 178 19.95 6.85 -7.49
CA ASN A 178 21.18 6.27 -8.04
C ASN A 178 21.08 4.73 -8.09
N PRO A 179 21.90 4.03 -8.88
CA PRO A 179 21.79 2.58 -9.08
C PRO A 179 21.82 1.74 -7.79
N LYS A 180 22.74 2.05 -6.86
CA LYS A 180 22.81 1.33 -5.57
C LYS A 180 21.56 1.58 -4.71
N THR A 181 21.01 2.79 -4.76
CA THR A 181 19.76 3.13 -4.08
C THR A 181 18.54 2.47 -4.72
N ILE A 182 18.54 2.21 -6.04
CA ILE A 182 17.41 1.55 -6.72
C ILE A 182 17.23 0.11 -6.22
N ASP A 183 18.32 -0.65 -6.08
CA ASP A 183 18.28 -2.03 -5.59
C ASP A 183 17.64 -2.12 -4.20
N ASN A 184 18.16 -1.34 -3.25
CA ASN A 184 17.63 -1.30 -1.88
C ASN A 184 16.17 -0.82 -1.86
N LEU A 185 15.86 0.23 -2.62
CA LEU A 185 14.51 0.79 -2.67
C LEU A 185 13.49 -0.19 -3.22
N LEU A 186 13.84 -1.00 -4.22
CA LEU A 186 12.96 -2.04 -4.74
C LEU A 186 12.86 -3.24 -3.79
N ARG A 187 13.95 -3.62 -3.11
CA ARG A 187 13.90 -4.64 -2.06
C ARG A 187 13.00 -4.22 -0.91
N ASP A 188 13.20 -3.02 -0.38
CA ASP A 188 12.43 -2.49 0.74
C ASP A 188 10.96 -2.34 0.38
N HIS A 189 10.67 -1.94 -0.85
CA HIS A 189 9.30 -1.71 -1.26
C HIS A 189 8.55 -2.99 -1.69
N TYR A 190 9.20 -3.90 -2.43
CA TYR A 190 8.55 -5.05 -3.05
C TYR A 190 8.91 -6.42 -2.44
N LEU A 191 10.03 -6.52 -1.71
CA LEU A 191 10.55 -7.77 -1.15
C LEU A 191 10.60 -7.82 0.39
N GLN A 192 10.57 -6.68 1.10
CA GLN A 192 10.57 -6.73 2.56
C GLN A 192 9.27 -7.38 3.08
N SER A 193 9.51 -8.59 3.58
CA SER A 193 8.69 -9.35 4.51
C SER A 193 9.17 -8.99 5.92
N VAL A 194 8.23 -8.83 6.84
CA VAL A 194 8.46 -8.50 8.26
C VAL A 194 9.40 -9.55 8.86
N ASN A 195 10.65 -9.19 9.15
CA ASN A 195 11.53 -10.02 9.98
C ASN A 195 11.22 -9.70 11.45
N ASN A 196 10.48 -10.60 12.10
CA ASN A 196 10.46 -10.74 13.55
C ASN A 196 11.85 -11.17 14.03
N ASN A 197 12.37 -10.53 15.08
CA ASN A 197 13.16 -11.17 16.15
C ASN A 197 13.48 -10.15 17.25
N GLY A 198 13.14 -10.50 18.49
CA GLY A 198 13.50 -9.78 19.71
C GLY A 198 12.32 -9.52 20.61
#